data_AF-A0A0P1EM68-F1
#
_entry.id   AF-A0A0P1EM68-F1
#
_cell.length_a   1.000
_cell.length_b   1.000
_cell.length_c   1.000
_cell.angle_alpha   90.00
_cell.angle_beta   90.00
_cell.angle_gamma   90.00
#
_symmetry.space_group_name_H-M   'P 1'
#
loop_
_entity.id
_entity.type
_entity.pdbx_description
1 polymer ?
#
loop_
_entity_poly.entity_id
_entity_poly.type
_entity_poly.pdbx_seq_one_letter_code
_entity_poly.pdbx_strand_id
1 'polypeptide(L)'
;MRTLRDNLGPLALQALLVRRRSKSVPVYPTLKTVFVHIPKTGGSTISTILRRPNPLRLSKHDPSPAIDKHSSVFEHLGHLGPEAGEYFKFSFVRNPWDRLVSAYHYIIARRQEFELVANHENFESFLASFIEMPSQYLDIPYFRPQSSFLIDDNGEMPLDFLGRFETFEKDLRVVLREIGCRRIFLKHRKKSKRRDYREYYSADSNKAVRDVYIRDVENFGYDFNDGIIRKKSRPLRKL
;
A
#
# COMPACT_ATOMS: atom_id res chain seq x y z
N MET A 1 -21.99 3.19 31.28
CA MET A 1 -20.92 2.36 30.68
C MET A 1 -20.42 3.07 29.42
N ARG A 2 -19.25 3.74 29.49
CA ARG A 2 -18.63 4.35 28.31
C ARG A 2 -18.14 3.25 27.38
N THR A 3 -18.48 3.34 26.10
CA THR A 3 -18.11 2.34 25.10
C THR A 3 -16.63 2.50 24.74
N LEU A 4 -15.97 1.45 24.22
CA LEU A 4 -14.59 1.49 23.71
C LEU A 4 -14.31 2.65 22.71
N ARG A 5 -15.36 3.26 22.13
CA ARG A 5 -15.28 4.47 21.29
C ARG A 5 -14.92 5.74 22.04
N ASP A 6 -15.26 5.84 23.32
CA ASP A 6 -15.21 7.09 24.06
C ASP A 6 -13.79 7.43 24.57
N ASN A 7 -12.84 6.49 24.44
CA ASN A 7 -11.44 6.64 24.83
C ASN A 7 -10.45 6.75 23.65
N LEU A 8 -10.95 6.76 22.41
CA LEU A 8 -10.10 6.80 21.22
C LEU A 8 -9.95 8.24 20.72
N GLY A 9 -8.72 8.71 20.59
CA GLY A 9 -8.42 10.00 19.98
C GLY A 9 -8.99 10.11 18.55
N PRO A 10 -9.18 11.32 18.01
CA PRO A 10 -9.81 11.56 16.71
C PRO A 10 -9.21 10.72 15.56
N LEU A 11 -7.88 10.53 15.58
CA LEU A 11 -7.12 9.72 14.63
C LEU A 11 -7.45 8.21 14.72
N ALA A 12 -7.56 7.68 15.94
CA ALA A 12 -7.92 6.28 16.17
C ALA A 12 -9.38 6.02 15.79
N LEU A 13 -10.28 6.98 16.03
CA LEU A 13 -11.68 6.94 15.60
C LEU A 13 -11.77 6.93 14.06
N GLN A 14 -10.93 7.71 13.40
CA GLN A 14 -10.87 7.82 11.95
C GLN A 14 -10.28 6.56 11.29
N ALA A 15 -9.23 5.98 11.86
CA ALA A 15 -8.70 4.67 11.45
C ALA A 15 -9.77 3.55 11.56
N LEU A 16 -10.59 3.59 12.63
CA LEU A 16 -11.73 2.68 12.82
C LEU A 16 -12.85 2.85 11.77
N LEU A 17 -13.11 4.09 11.32
CA LEU A 17 -14.08 4.35 10.25
C LEU A 17 -13.60 3.82 8.89
N VAL A 18 -12.29 3.80 8.64
CA VAL A 18 -11.70 3.15 7.44
C VAL A 18 -11.89 1.63 7.49
N ARG A 19 -11.66 1.01 8.65
CA ARG A 19 -11.86 -0.44 8.87
C ARG A 19 -13.29 -0.88 8.54
N ARG A 20 -14.30 -0.09 8.92
CA ARG A 20 -15.74 -0.40 8.67
C ARG A 20 -16.16 -0.40 7.20
N ARG A 21 -15.33 0.06 6.25
CA ARG A 21 -15.66 0.15 4.82
C ARG A 21 -14.84 -0.81 3.92
N SER A 22 -14.08 -1.74 4.49
CA SER A 22 -13.30 -2.72 3.73
C SER A 22 -14.19 -3.76 3.03
N LYS A 23 -14.33 -3.67 1.69
CA LYS A 23 -15.03 -4.67 0.85
C LYS A 23 -14.09 -5.51 -0.03
N SER A 24 -12.85 -5.75 0.38
CA SER A 24 -11.98 -6.70 -0.33
C SER A 24 -11.04 -7.38 0.62
N VAL A 25 -11.07 -8.71 0.59
CA VAL A 25 -10.35 -9.52 1.56
C VAL A 25 -9.12 -10.05 0.83
N PRO A 26 -7.96 -9.97 1.46
CA PRO A 26 -6.68 -10.31 0.85
C PRO A 26 -6.50 -11.81 0.61
N VAL A 27 -7.43 -12.64 1.08
CA VAL A 27 -7.43 -14.10 0.88
C VAL A 27 -8.35 -14.45 -0.28
N TYR A 28 -7.85 -15.25 -1.21
CA TYR A 28 -8.54 -15.76 -2.40
C TYR A 28 -8.55 -17.29 -2.37
N PRO A 29 -9.48 -17.92 -1.62
CA PRO A 29 -9.59 -19.37 -1.49
C PRO A 29 -9.59 -20.14 -2.81
N THR A 30 -10.31 -19.65 -3.84
CA THR A 30 -10.38 -20.33 -5.15
C THR A 30 -9.01 -20.42 -5.83
N LEU A 31 -8.13 -19.44 -5.58
CA LEU A 31 -6.76 -19.40 -6.11
C LEU A 31 -5.74 -19.92 -5.10
N LYS A 32 -6.16 -20.37 -3.90
CA LYS A 32 -5.28 -20.66 -2.76
C LYS A 32 -4.18 -19.61 -2.61
N THR A 33 -4.57 -18.33 -2.56
CA THR A 33 -3.64 -17.20 -2.60
C THR A 33 -3.96 -16.14 -1.55
N VAL A 34 -2.92 -15.58 -0.92
CA VAL A 34 -3.01 -14.40 -0.04
C VAL A 34 -2.23 -13.23 -0.68
N PHE A 35 -2.92 -12.11 -0.91
CA PHE A 35 -2.32 -10.85 -1.34
C PHE A 35 -2.33 -9.83 -0.19
N VAL A 36 -1.17 -9.61 0.44
CA VAL A 36 -1.02 -8.61 1.50
C VAL A 36 -0.99 -7.22 0.87
N HIS A 37 -2.10 -6.45 1.00
CA HIS A 37 -2.28 -5.21 0.27
C HIS A 37 -1.74 -4.00 1.04
N ILE A 38 -0.49 -3.65 0.76
CA ILE A 38 0.11 -2.39 1.21
C ILE A 38 -0.48 -1.21 0.41
N PRO A 39 -0.94 -0.13 1.05
CA PRO A 39 -1.40 1.05 0.33
C PRO A 39 -0.36 1.62 -0.64
N LYS A 40 -0.84 2.10 -1.79
CA LYS A 40 -0.06 2.84 -2.81
C LYS A 40 1.00 2.02 -3.57
N THR A 41 0.95 0.69 -3.51
CA THR A 41 1.84 -0.23 -4.24
C THR A 41 1.17 -0.93 -5.43
N GLY A 42 0.02 -0.40 -5.90
CA GLY A 42 -0.70 -0.96 -7.05
C GLY A 42 -1.79 -1.97 -6.71
N GLY A 43 -2.07 -2.18 -5.42
CA GLY A 43 -3.02 -3.19 -4.96
C GLY A 43 -4.45 -3.06 -5.50
N SER A 44 -4.96 -1.86 -5.82
CA SER A 44 -6.28 -1.73 -6.49
C SER A 44 -6.33 -2.45 -7.83
N THR A 45 -5.22 -2.44 -8.58
CA THR A 45 -5.11 -3.16 -9.86
C THR A 45 -5.08 -4.66 -9.62
N ILE A 46 -4.24 -5.12 -8.68
CA ILE A 46 -4.13 -6.55 -8.30
C ILE A 46 -5.49 -7.07 -7.84
N SER A 47 -6.13 -6.41 -6.88
CA SER A 47 -7.45 -6.79 -6.39
C SER A 47 -8.49 -6.83 -7.52
N THR A 48 -8.43 -5.92 -8.50
CA THR A 48 -9.35 -5.97 -9.65
C THR A 48 -9.11 -7.21 -10.51
N ILE A 49 -7.84 -7.59 -10.73
CA ILE A 49 -7.46 -8.76 -11.54
C ILE A 49 -7.84 -10.06 -10.82
N LEU A 50 -7.63 -10.13 -9.51
CA LEU A 50 -7.95 -11.33 -8.71
C LEU A 50 -9.46 -11.47 -8.45
N ARG A 51 -10.20 -10.37 -8.28
CA ARG A 51 -11.66 -10.39 -8.05
C ARG A 51 -12.49 -10.68 -9.29
N ARG A 52 -12.03 -10.26 -10.47
CA ARG A 52 -12.80 -10.54 -11.68
C ARG A 52 -12.76 -12.07 -11.89
N PRO A 53 -13.84 -12.71 -12.35
CA PRO A 53 -13.89 -14.17 -12.36
C PRO A 53 -12.86 -14.79 -13.30
N ASN A 54 -12.28 -15.91 -12.87
CA ASN A 54 -11.88 -16.98 -13.79
C ASN A 54 -13.12 -17.30 -14.66
N PRO A 55 -13.03 -17.43 -16.01
CA PRO A 55 -14.15 -17.92 -16.81
C PRO A 55 -14.72 -19.27 -16.33
N LEU A 56 -14.03 -19.98 -15.42
CA LEU A 56 -14.43 -21.25 -14.82
C LEU A 56 -15.00 -21.16 -13.38
N ARG A 57 -15.68 -20.05 -13.01
CA ARG A 57 -16.45 -19.84 -11.76
C ARG A 57 -15.64 -19.24 -10.60
N LEU A 58 -16.12 -18.13 -10.05
CA LEU A 58 -15.93 -17.78 -8.64
C LEU A 58 -17.24 -18.12 -7.92
N SER A 59 -17.15 -18.90 -6.85
CA SER A 59 -18.30 -19.17 -5.98
C SER A 59 -18.67 -17.90 -5.19
N LYS A 60 -19.84 -17.88 -4.55
CA LYS A 60 -20.29 -16.79 -3.65
C LYS A 60 -19.38 -16.59 -2.41
N HIS A 61 -18.26 -17.33 -2.29
CA HIS A 61 -17.41 -17.39 -1.10
C HIS A 61 -16.09 -16.57 -1.18
N ASP A 62 -15.80 -15.93 -2.30
CA ASP A 62 -14.66 -14.99 -2.38
C ASP A 62 -15.18 -13.56 -2.19
N PRO A 63 -14.78 -12.74 -1.18
CA PRO A 63 -13.75 -12.90 -0.12
C PRO A 63 -14.31 -12.78 1.35
N SER A 64 -13.62 -13.28 2.41
CA SER A 64 -14.05 -13.25 3.85
C SER A 64 -14.04 -11.87 4.56
N PRO A 65 -15.17 -11.18 4.78
CA PRO A 65 -15.23 -9.76 5.22
C PRO A 65 -14.66 -9.48 6.63
N ALA A 66 -14.05 -10.47 7.28
CA ALA A 66 -13.60 -10.41 8.67
C ALA A 66 -12.29 -9.62 8.88
N ILE A 67 -11.43 -9.48 7.87
CA ILE A 67 -10.12 -8.83 8.02
C ILE A 67 -10.03 -7.54 7.22
N ASP A 68 -9.40 -6.51 7.81
CA ASP A 68 -9.10 -5.26 7.11
C ASP A 68 -8.15 -5.52 5.92
N LYS A 69 -8.40 -4.83 4.81
CA LYS A 69 -7.60 -4.96 3.59
C LYS A 69 -6.14 -4.52 3.76
N HIS A 70 -5.83 -3.73 4.77
CA HIS A 70 -4.49 -3.24 5.10
C HIS A 70 -4.01 -3.83 6.43
N SER A 71 -4.43 -5.06 6.73
CA SER A 71 -3.85 -5.86 7.81
C SER A 71 -2.49 -6.44 7.41
N SER A 72 -1.72 -6.86 8.41
CA SER A 72 -0.42 -7.50 8.21
C SER A 72 -0.57 -8.93 7.66
N VAL A 73 0.52 -9.47 7.11
CA VAL A 73 0.59 -10.88 6.71
C VAL A 73 0.23 -11.80 7.88
N PHE A 74 0.72 -11.51 9.08
CA PHE A 74 0.46 -12.33 10.28
C PHE A 74 -1.02 -12.34 10.69
N GLU A 75 -1.72 -11.21 10.59
CA GLU A 75 -3.17 -11.16 10.80
C GLU A 75 -3.92 -12.05 9.79
N HIS A 76 -3.44 -12.12 8.54
CA HIS A 76 -4.02 -13.00 7.52
C HIS A 76 -3.74 -14.48 7.78
N LEU A 77 -2.50 -14.82 8.12
CA LEU A 77 -2.11 -16.21 8.41
C LEU A 77 -2.82 -16.70 9.69
N GLY A 78 -2.91 -15.87 10.73
CA GLY A 78 -3.63 -16.20 11.96
C GLY A 78 -5.12 -16.49 11.71
N HIS A 79 -5.76 -15.77 10.77
CA HIS A 79 -7.14 -16.05 10.39
C HIS A 79 -7.31 -17.35 9.59
N LEU A 80 -6.33 -17.70 8.75
CA LEU A 80 -6.32 -18.96 8.00
C LEU A 80 -5.97 -20.17 8.88
N GLY A 81 -5.23 -19.96 9.97
CA GLY A 81 -4.77 -21.02 10.84
C GLY A 81 -3.85 -21.99 10.09
N PRO A 82 -3.93 -23.31 10.37
CA PRO A 82 -3.05 -24.31 9.75
C PRO A 82 -3.12 -24.35 8.21
N GLU A 83 -4.26 -23.99 7.61
CA GLU A 83 -4.41 -23.97 6.15
C GLU A 83 -3.52 -22.92 5.46
N ALA A 84 -3.00 -21.94 6.21
CA ALA A 84 -2.13 -20.90 5.68
C ALA A 84 -0.92 -21.47 4.90
N GLY A 85 -0.42 -22.66 5.27
CA GLY A 85 0.66 -23.35 4.57
C GLY A 85 0.34 -23.69 3.12
N GLU A 86 -0.93 -23.89 2.77
CA GLU A 86 -1.38 -24.26 1.43
C GLU A 86 -1.53 -23.07 0.48
N TYR A 87 -1.44 -21.84 1.00
CA TYR A 87 -1.68 -20.63 0.22
C TYR A 87 -0.37 -20.02 -0.27
N PHE A 88 -0.34 -19.62 -1.54
CA PHE A 88 0.71 -18.75 -2.07
C PHE A 88 0.53 -17.31 -1.56
N LYS A 89 1.50 -16.77 -0.85
CA LYS A 89 1.46 -15.47 -0.16
C LYS A 89 2.37 -14.50 -0.89
N PHE A 90 1.82 -13.35 -1.27
CA PHE A 90 2.63 -12.34 -1.94
C PHE A 90 2.24 -10.92 -1.56
N SER A 91 3.16 -10.00 -1.77
CA SER A 91 2.92 -8.57 -1.64
C SER A 91 3.67 -7.77 -2.69
N PHE A 92 3.40 -6.47 -2.74
CA PHE A 92 4.14 -5.51 -3.54
C PHE A 92 4.57 -4.34 -2.65
N VAL A 93 5.85 -3.99 -2.75
CA VAL A 93 6.44 -2.79 -2.13
C VAL A 93 6.74 -1.74 -3.18
N ARG A 94 7.03 -0.52 -2.74
CA ARG A 94 7.37 0.65 -3.56
C ARG A 94 8.44 1.46 -2.85
N ASN A 95 9.27 2.14 -3.63
CA ASN A 95 10.22 3.13 -3.13
C ASN A 95 9.54 4.07 -2.09
N PRO A 96 10.05 4.16 -0.85
CA PRO A 96 9.36 4.85 0.26
C PRO A 96 9.08 6.33 -0.02
N TRP A 97 10.03 7.06 -0.62
CA TRP A 97 9.84 8.46 -1.00
C TRP A 97 8.75 8.62 -2.07
N ASP A 98 8.78 7.80 -3.13
CA ASP A 98 7.74 7.84 -4.16
C ASP A 98 6.35 7.45 -3.61
N ARG A 99 6.34 6.54 -2.62
CA ARG A 99 5.13 6.10 -1.92
C ARG A 99 4.55 7.22 -1.04
N LEU A 100 5.38 7.95 -0.29
CA LEU A 100 4.96 9.10 0.52
C LEU A 100 4.27 10.17 -0.34
N VAL A 101 4.90 10.59 -1.43
CA VAL A 101 4.29 11.55 -2.38
C VAL A 101 3.00 11.00 -3.00
N SER A 102 2.94 9.69 -3.28
CA SER A 102 1.74 9.02 -3.80
C SER A 102 0.58 9.03 -2.79
N ALA A 103 0.89 8.83 -1.51
CA ALA A 103 -0.07 8.82 -0.41
C ALA A 103 -0.67 10.21 -0.19
N TYR A 104 0.16 11.24 -0.08
CA TYR A 104 -0.29 12.63 0.04
C TYR A 104 -1.31 13.01 -1.05
N HIS A 105 -0.91 12.91 -2.33
CA HIS A 105 -1.80 13.31 -3.43
C HIS A 105 -3.07 12.47 -3.51
N TYR A 106 -3.03 11.22 -3.04
CA TYR A 106 -4.22 10.39 -2.97
C TYR A 106 -5.17 10.83 -1.87
N ILE A 107 -4.64 11.22 -0.71
CA ILE A 107 -5.45 11.72 0.40
C ILE A 107 -6.12 13.04 0.01
N ILE A 108 -5.36 14.02 -0.48
CA ILE A 108 -5.90 15.30 -0.96
C ILE A 108 -7.04 15.11 -1.98
N ALA A 109 -6.87 14.16 -2.90
CA ALA A 109 -7.83 13.96 -3.99
C ALA A 109 -9.02 13.06 -3.65
N ARG A 110 -8.91 12.17 -2.64
CA ARG A 110 -9.86 11.07 -2.45
C ARG A 110 -10.23 10.75 -1.01
N ARG A 111 -9.43 11.18 -0.03
CA ARG A 111 -9.59 10.83 1.39
C ARG A 111 -9.47 12.06 2.28
N GLN A 112 -10.17 13.13 1.94
CA GLN A 112 -10.09 14.41 2.65
C GLN A 112 -10.54 14.33 4.11
N GLU A 113 -11.16 13.21 4.53
CA GLU A 113 -11.40 12.97 5.95
C GLU A 113 -10.10 12.97 6.78
N PHE A 114 -8.94 12.61 6.22
CA PHE A 114 -7.66 12.69 6.95
C PHE A 114 -7.17 14.14 7.05
N GLU A 115 -7.80 14.92 7.92
CA GLU A 115 -7.56 16.35 8.13
C GLU A 115 -6.10 16.69 8.45
N LEU A 116 -5.41 15.83 9.21
CA LEU A 116 -3.97 15.95 9.51
C LEU A 116 -3.11 16.11 8.23
N VAL A 117 -3.59 15.60 7.10
CA VAL A 117 -2.92 15.70 5.79
C VAL A 117 -3.66 16.68 4.88
N ALA A 118 -4.99 16.66 4.89
CA ALA A 118 -5.82 17.45 3.99
C ALA A 118 -5.76 18.96 4.26
N ASN A 119 -5.40 19.37 5.47
CA ASN A 119 -5.31 20.78 5.85
C ASN A 119 -3.99 21.45 5.41
N HIS A 120 -3.04 20.69 4.86
CA HIS A 120 -1.80 21.23 4.31
C HIS A 120 -2.04 21.83 2.93
N GLU A 121 -1.61 23.08 2.74
CA GLU A 121 -1.75 23.81 1.48
C GLU A 121 -1.04 23.09 0.31
N ASN A 122 0.12 22.51 0.57
CA ASN A 122 0.94 21.86 -0.45
C ASN A 122 1.78 20.71 0.14
N PHE A 123 2.53 20.01 -0.73
CA PHE A 123 3.34 18.88 -0.28
C PHE A 123 4.50 19.30 0.62
N GLU A 124 5.02 20.52 0.46
CA GLU A 124 6.16 21.02 1.24
C GLU A 124 5.75 21.26 2.70
N SER A 125 4.62 21.92 2.94
CA SER A 125 4.09 22.12 4.29
C SER A 125 3.75 20.78 4.96
N PHE A 126 3.16 19.84 4.21
CA PHE A 126 2.92 18.47 4.67
C PHE A 126 4.22 17.76 5.03
N LEU A 127 5.24 17.84 4.17
CA LEU A 127 6.51 17.15 4.36
C LEU A 127 7.24 17.66 5.61
N ALA A 128 7.25 18.97 5.83
CA ALA A 128 7.83 19.57 7.02
C ALA A 128 7.17 19.02 8.30
N SER A 129 5.83 19.03 8.35
CA SER A 129 5.08 18.49 9.50
C SER A 129 5.24 16.98 9.66
N PHE A 130 5.29 16.23 8.56
CA PHE A 130 5.52 14.78 8.56
C PHE A 130 6.89 14.42 9.13
N ILE A 131 7.94 15.18 8.79
CA ILE A 131 9.30 14.98 9.30
C ILE A 131 9.39 15.36 10.78
N GLU A 132 8.73 16.44 11.19
CA GLU A 132 8.74 16.92 12.57
C GLU A 132 8.00 15.98 13.53
N MET A 133 6.85 15.44 13.09
CA MET A 133 5.96 14.64 13.94
C MET A 133 5.56 13.30 13.28
N PRO A 134 6.52 12.45 12.87
CA PRO A 134 6.22 11.28 12.05
C PRO A 134 5.23 10.33 12.72
N SER A 135 5.33 10.13 14.04
CA SER A 135 4.45 9.25 14.81
C SER A 135 2.96 9.56 14.62
N GLN A 136 2.58 10.84 14.48
CA GLN A 136 1.18 11.23 14.25
C GLN A 136 0.65 10.77 12.88
N TYR A 137 1.53 10.62 11.89
CA TYR A 137 1.18 10.21 10.54
C TYR A 137 1.29 8.70 10.33
N LEU A 138 2.22 8.01 11.01
CA LEU A 138 2.50 6.58 10.77
C LEU A 138 1.34 5.66 11.18
N ASP A 139 0.41 6.12 12.01
CA ASP A 139 -0.84 5.39 12.31
C ASP A 139 -1.83 5.38 11.14
N ILE A 140 -1.72 6.36 10.23
CA ILE A 140 -2.53 6.38 9.01
C ILE A 140 -1.99 5.29 8.07
N PRO A 141 -2.81 4.31 7.63
CA PRO A 141 -2.33 3.16 6.86
C PRO A 141 -1.52 3.52 5.60
N TYR A 142 -1.79 4.68 5.00
CA TYR A 142 -1.10 5.16 3.81
C TYR A 142 0.37 5.52 4.05
N PHE A 143 0.72 5.94 5.27
CA PHE A 143 2.06 6.37 5.64
C PHE A 143 2.78 5.37 6.54
N ARG A 144 2.09 4.41 7.15
CA ARG A 144 2.70 3.32 7.93
C ARG A 144 3.83 2.60 7.17
N PRO A 145 5.00 2.29 7.75
CA PRO A 145 6.08 1.59 7.04
C PRO A 145 5.61 0.26 6.40
N GLN A 146 6.08 -0.02 5.18
CA GLN A 146 5.78 -1.28 4.47
C GLN A 146 6.22 -2.50 5.26
N SER A 147 7.38 -2.44 5.92
CA SER A 147 7.90 -3.55 6.71
C SER A 147 6.92 -3.99 7.80
N SER A 148 6.18 -3.08 8.43
CA SER A 148 5.20 -3.44 9.47
C SER A 148 4.00 -4.26 8.98
N PHE A 149 3.78 -4.33 7.66
CA PHE A 149 2.75 -5.21 7.10
C PHE A 149 3.29 -6.61 6.84
N LEU A 150 4.60 -6.78 6.72
CA LEU A 150 5.21 -7.98 6.12
C LEU A 150 6.19 -8.70 7.05
N ILE A 151 6.79 -7.98 7.99
CA ILE A 151 7.93 -8.44 8.80
C ILE A 151 7.56 -8.30 10.28
N ASP A 152 7.78 -9.35 11.06
CA ASP A 152 7.63 -9.30 12.52
C ASP A 152 8.89 -8.78 13.22
N ASP A 153 8.86 -8.77 14.55
CA ASP A 153 9.99 -8.31 15.36
C ASP A 153 11.20 -9.28 15.32
N ASN A 154 11.01 -10.52 14.83
CA ASN A 154 12.08 -11.50 14.65
C ASN A 154 12.73 -11.40 13.25
N GLY A 155 12.19 -10.56 12.37
CA GLY A 155 12.66 -10.43 10.99
C GLY A 155 12.04 -11.44 10.02
N GLU A 156 11.05 -12.22 10.45
CA GLU A 156 10.37 -13.19 9.60
C GLU A 156 9.46 -12.49 8.60
N MET A 157 9.56 -12.89 7.32
CA MET A 157 8.70 -12.40 6.25
C MET A 157 8.06 -13.59 5.55
N PRO A 158 6.90 -14.08 6.02
CA PRO A 158 6.27 -15.30 5.52
C PRO A 158 5.53 -15.05 4.20
N LEU A 159 6.28 -14.63 3.18
CA LEU A 159 5.84 -14.44 1.80
C LEU A 159 6.59 -15.39 0.88
N ASP A 160 5.88 -15.96 -0.08
CA ASP A 160 6.46 -16.73 -1.17
C ASP A 160 6.98 -15.80 -2.30
N PHE A 161 6.44 -14.57 -2.40
CA PHE A 161 6.90 -13.59 -3.39
C PHE A 161 6.72 -12.14 -2.94
N LEU A 162 7.77 -11.33 -3.16
CA LEU A 162 7.74 -9.88 -2.95
C LEU A 162 8.02 -9.14 -4.25
N GLY A 163 6.98 -8.54 -4.84
CA GLY A 163 7.10 -7.72 -6.05
C GLY A 163 7.46 -6.27 -5.74
N ARG A 164 7.98 -5.55 -6.75
CA ARG A 164 8.21 -4.10 -6.67
C ARG A 164 7.26 -3.35 -7.60
N PHE A 165 6.80 -2.19 -7.15
CA PHE A 165 5.94 -1.31 -7.94
C PHE A 165 6.67 -0.75 -9.18
N GLU A 166 7.98 -0.64 -9.09
CA GLU A 166 8.90 -0.16 -10.12
C GLU A 166 8.93 -1.14 -11.30
N THR A 167 8.90 -2.45 -11.00
CA THR A 167 8.84 -3.57 -11.95
C THR A 167 7.46 -4.22 -12.01
N PHE A 168 6.41 -3.49 -11.62
CA PHE A 168 5.06 -4.02 -11.35
C PHE A 168 4.54 -5.00 -12.40
N GLU A 169 4.67 -4.67 -13.68
CA GLU A 169 4.15 -5.52 -14.75
C GLU A 169 4.92 -6.83 -14.89
N LYS A 170 6.25 -6.79 -14.73
CA LYS A 170 7.11 -7.99 -14.76
C LYS A 170 6.75 -8.90 -13.59
N ASP A 171 6.72 -8.33 -12.39
CA ASP A 171 6.54 -9.10 -11.15
C ASP A 171 5.11 -9.63 -11.03
N LEU A 172 4.11 -8.85 -11.46
CA LEU A 172 2.72 -9.32 -11.49
C LEU A 172 2.54 -10.50 -12.47
N ARG A 173 3.26 -10.54 -13.59
CA ARG A 173 3.21 -11.69 -14.49
C ARG A 173 3.79 -12.97 -13.86
N VAL A 174 4.77 -12.85 -12.97
CA VAL A 174 5.29 -13.99 -12.20
C VAL A 174 4.21 -14.51 -11.25
N VAL A 175 3.63 -13.62 -10.44
CA VAL A 175 2.53 -13.97 -9.51
C VAL A 175 1.35 -14.62 -10.24
N LEU A 176 0.89 -14.02 -11.34
CA LEU A 176 -0.26 -14.56 -12.09
C LEU A 176 0.02 -15.93 -12.68
N ARG A 177 1.26 -16.21 -13.08
CA ARG A 177 1.66 -17.54 -13.55
C ARG A 177 1.62 -18.55 -12.42
N GLU A 178 2.20 -18.20 -11.27
CA GLU A 178 2.31 -19.07 -10.10
C GLU A 178 0.93 -19.51 -9.60
N ILE A 179 -0.01 -18.58 -9.49
CA ILE A 179 -1.37 -18.86 -9.01
C ILE A 179 -2.29 -19.42 -10.11
N GLY A 180 -1.76 -19.77 -11.29
CA GLY A 180 -2.53 -20.31 -12.42
C GLY A 180 -3.53 -19.33 -13.06
N CYS A 181 -3.41 -18.02 -12.80
CA CYS A 181 -4.31 -17.00 -13.31
C CYS A 181 -3.90 -16.56 -14.73
N ARG A 182 -4.51 -17.17 -15.76
CA ARG A 182 -4.21 -16.95 -17.19
C ARG A 182 -4.65 -15.59 -17.76
N ARG A 183 -4.88 -14.58 -16.94
CA ARG A 183 -5.46 -13.31 -17.41
C ARG A 183 -4.41 -12.43 -18.06
N ILE A 184 -4.77 -11.90 -19.23
CA ILE A 184 -3.96 -10.91 -19.93
C ILE A 184 -4.07 -9.59 -19.19
N PHE A 185 -2.95 -9.14 -18.65
CA PHE A 185 -2.82 -7.80 -18.10
C PHE A 185 -2.84 -6.78 -19.25
N LEU A 186 -4.00 -6.19 -19.51
CA LEU A 186 -4.06 -4.99 -20.37
C LEU A 186 -3.44 -3.84 -19.60
N LYS A 187 -2.40 -3.24 -20.18
CA LYS A 187 -1.61 -2.12 -19.65
C LYS A 187 -2.54 -1.01 -19.13
N HIS A 188 -2.88 -1.06 -17.84
CA HIS A 188 -3.70 -0.06 -17.16
C HIS A 188 -2.88 0.58 -16.04
N ARG A 189 -1.72 1.16 -16.40
CA ARG A 189 -1.09 2.16 -15.53
C ARG A 189 -1.90 3.44 -15.68
N LYS A 190 -2.80 3.71 -14.73
CA LYS A 190 -3.21 5.10 -14.45
C LYS A 190 -1.93 5.86 -14.11
N LYS A 191 -1.33 6.55 -15.08
CA LYS A 191 -0.20 7.44 -14.82
C LYS A 191 -0.74 8.51 -13.86
N SER A 192 -0.21 8.53 -12.64
CA SER A 192 -0.50 9.61 -11.70
C SER A 192 -0.06 10.92 -12.37
N LYS A 193 -0.96 11.92 -12.39
CA LYS A 193 -0.72 13.24 -13.00
C LYS A 193 0.16 14.14 -12.11
N ARG A 194 1.27 13.61 -11.61
CA ARG A 194 2.23 14.34 -10.76
C ARG A 194 3.63 14.31 -11.35
N ARG A 195 4.44 15.32 -10.97
CA ARG A 195 5.87 15.42 -11.31
C ARG A 195 6.68 14.26 -10.72
N ASP A 196 7.96 14.14 -11.08
CA ASP A 196 8.83 13.12 -10.49
C ASP A 196 8.89 13.32 -8.98
N TYR A 197 8.88 12.24 -8.19
CA TYR A 197 8.88 12.38 -6.72
C TYR A 197 10.17 13.05 -6.25
N ARG A 198 11.28 12.87 -6.99
CA ARG A 198 12.58 13.47 -6.66
C ARG A 198 12.52 14.99 -6.62
N GLU A 199 11.64 15.61 -7.40
CA GLU A 199 11.42 17.06 -7.44
C GLU A 199 10.68 17.61 -6.21
N TYR A 200 10.25 16.75 -5.28
CA TYR A 200 9.61 17.17 -4.02
C TYR A 200 10.57 17.21 -2.83
N TYR A 201 11.82 16.78 -2.99
CA TYR A 201 12.77 16.65 -1.89
C TYR A 201 13.98 17.56 -2.08
N SER A 202 14.39 18.19 -0.99
CA SER A 202 15.74 18.72 -0.84
C SER A 202 16.67 17.59 -0.39
N ALA A 203 17.98 17.86 -0.32
CA ALA A 203 18.93 16.91 0.26
C ALA A 203 18.58 16.56 1.71
N ASP A 204 18.15 17.56 2.50
CA ASP A 204 17.83 17.38 3.92
C ASP A 204 16.53 16.63 4.12
N SER A 205 15.47 16.98 3.37
CA SER A 205 14.20 16.27 3.50
C SER A 205 14.25 14.84 2.95
N ASN A 206 15.12 14.58 1.97
CA ASN A 206 15.44 13.21 1.54
C ASN A 206 16.02 12.39 2.71
N LYS A 207 17.05 12.91 3.39
CA LYS A 207 17.68 12.24 4.55
C LYS A 207 16.67 12.02 5.68
N ALA A 208 15.91 13.05 6.04
CA ALA A 208 14.92 12.91 7.11
C ALA A 208 13.85 11.84 6.79
N VAL A 209 13.37 11.76 5.54
CA VAL A 209 12.42 10.71 5.14
C VAL A 209 13.07 9.34 5.07
N ARG A 210 14.37 9.24 4.75
CA ARG A 210 15.14 7.99 4.89
C ARG A 210 15.07 7.49 6.32
N ASP A 211 15.30 8.35 7.30
CA ASP A 211 15.35 7.97 8.71
C ASP A 211 13.97 7.51 9.20
N VAL A 212 12.89 8.22 8.81
CA VAL A 212 11.51 7.80 9.13
C VAL A 212 11.17 6.43 8.55
N TYR A 213 11.68 6.12 7.35
CA TYR A 213 11.41 4.85 6.65
C TYR A 213 12.60 3.90 6.62
N ILE A 214 13.52 3.98 7.58
CA ILE A 214 14.80 3.25 7.53
C ILE A 214 14.58 1.74 7.41
N ARG A 215 13.59 1.20 8.11
CA ARG A 215 13.21 -0.22 8.02
C ARG A 215 12.78 -0.62 6.60
N ASP A 216 12.02 0.22 5.89
CA ASP A 216 11.64 -0.07 4.50
C ASP A 216 12.86 0.01 3.57
N VAL A 217 13.76 0.96 3.81
CA VAL A 217 14.99 1.17 3.04
C VAL A 217 15.91 -0.04 3.15
N GLU A 218 16.16 -0.51 4.37
CA GLU A 218 17.07 -1.62 4.65
C GLU A 218 16.47 -2.96 4.23
N ASN A 219 15.24 -3.27 4.68
CA ASN A 219 14.62 -4.58 4.42
C ASN A 219 14.33 -4.82 2.93
N PHE A 220 14.09 -3.76 2.16
CA PHE A 220 13.76 -3.88 0.74
C PHE A 220 14.85 -3.32 -0.18
N GLY A 221 16.02 -2.95 0.36
CA GLY A 221 17.17 -2.45 -0.41
C GLY A 221 16.80 -1.33 -1.37
N TYR A 222 16.20 -0.25 -0.86
CA TYR A 222 15.83 0.91 -1.67
C TYR A 222 16.81 2.07 -1.47
N ASP A 223 17.26 2.63 -2.57
CA ASP A 223 17.86 3.95 -2.62
C ASP A 223 16.87 5.01 -3.10
N PHE A 224 17.18 6.28 -2.78
CA PHE A 224 16.36 7.41 -3.19
C PHE A 224 16.13 7.45 -4.70
N ASN A 225 17.05 6.92 -5.51
CA ASN A 225 16.98 6.99 -6.97
C ASN A 225 16.33 5.77 -7.64
N ASP A 226 15.86 4.77 -6.90
CA ASP A 226 15.34 3.52 -7.49
C ASP A 226 13.90 3.63 -8.03
N GLY A 227 13.22 4.75 -7.82
CA GLY A 227 11.85 4.92 -8.28
C GLY A 227 11.70 5.11 -9.79
N ILE A 228 10.47 4.93 -10.30
CA ILE A 228 10.20 5.06 -11.74
C ILE A 228 10.49 6.49 -12.23
N ILE A 229 11.37 6.62 -13.22
CA ILE A 229 11.67 7.91 -13.87
C ILE A 229 10.42 8.42 -14.61
N ARG A 230 9.97 9.62 -14.26
CA ARG A 230 8.85 10.30 -14.94
C ARG A 230 9.41 11.38 -15.87
N LYS A 231 9.01 11.36 -17.15
CA LYS A 231 9.30 12.47 -18.06
C LYS A 231 8.60 13.73 -17.55
N LYS A 232 9.33 14.86 -17.49
CA LYS A 232 8.79 16.17 -17.12
C LYS A 232 7.50 16.43 -17.90
N SER A 233 6.40 16.75 -17.21
CA SER A 233 5.21 17.28 -17.87
C SER A 233 5.61 18.60 -18.52
N ARG A 234 5.54 18.70 -19.86
CA ARG A 234 5.64 20.00 -20.53
C ARG A 234 4.58 20.91 -19.89
N PRO A 235 4.91 22.15 -19.49
CA PRO A 235 3.89 23.09 -19.05
C PRO A 235 2.86 23.21 -20.17
N LEU A 236 1.57 23.12 -19.81
CA LEU A 236 0.48 23.39 -20.75
C LEU A 236 0.75 24.78 -21.33
N ARG A 237 1.01 24.85 -22.64
CA ARG A 237 1.00 26.14 -23.34
C ARG A 237 -0.39 26.72 -23.08
N LYS A 238 -0.45 27.89 -22.43
CA LYS A 238 -1.67 28.68 -22.39
C LYS A 238 -2.05 28.94 -23.85
N LEU A 239 -3.21 28.44 -24.28
CA LEU A 239 -3.89 28.87 -25.50
C LEU A 239 -4.55 30.21 -25.22
#